data_AF-A0A1V5A9U0-F1
#
_entry.id   AF-A0A1V5A9U0-F1
#
_cell.length_a   1.000
_cell.length_b   1.000
_cell.length_c   1.000
_cell.angle_alpha   90.00
_cell.angle_beta   90.00
_cell.angle_gamma   90.00
#
_symmetry.space_group_name_H-M   'P 1'
#
loop_
_entity.id
_entity.type
_entity.pdbx_description
1 polymer ?
#
loop_
_entity_poly.entity_id
_entity_poly.type
_entity_poly.pdbx_seq_one_letter_code
_entity_poly.pdbx_strand_id
1 'polypeptide(L)' 'MAKHLVSDVPLYLIPQALSDVIKKYGDAIAEVRIKRTFGHSFVLQVKYDTRSDRSD' A
#
# COMPACT_ATOMS: atom_id res chain seq x y z
N MET A 1 -3.78 15.43 1.27
CA MET A 1 -3.89 14.97 -0.14
C MET A 1 -3.56 13.50 -0.15
N ALA A 2 -4.47 12.64 -0.63
CA ALA A 2 -4.26 11.20 -0.60
C ALA A 2 -3.15 10.79 -1.58
N LYS A 3 -2.12 10.09 -1.06
CA LYS A 3 -1.02 9.56 -1.87
C LYS A 3 -1.26 8.10 -2.20
N HIS A 4 -0.76 7.67 -3.36
CA HIS A 4 -0.90 6.31 -3.85
C HIS A 4 0.47 5.66 -3.99
N LEU A 5 0.66 4.50 -3.35
CA LEU A 5 1.79 3.61 -3.65
C LEU A 5 1.31 2.55 -4.64
N VAL A 6 2.03 2.36 -5.75
CA VAL A 6 1.73 1.32 -6.75
C VAL A 6 2.98 0.45 -6.91
N SER A 7 2.87 -0.84 -6.61
CA SER A 7 3.96 -1.81 -6.77
C SER A 7 3.48 -3.06 -7.46
N ASP A 8 4.27 -3.61 -8.38
CA ASP A 8 4.06 -4.95 -8.92
C ASP A 8 4.71 -5.98 -7.99
N VAL A 9 3.94 -6.99 -7.59
CA VAL A 9 4.29 -7.93 -6.53
C VAL A 9 3.77 -9.31 -6.92
N PRO A 10 4.57 -10.39 -6.83
CA PRO A 10 4.04 -11.73 -7.01
C PRO A 10 3.09 -12.11 -5.87
N LEU A 11 2.11 -12.97 -6.14
CA LEU A 11 1.04 -13.35 -5.20
C LEU A 11 1.55 -13.69 -3.79
N TYR A 12 2.63 -14.49 -3.71
CA TYR A 12 3.17 -14.98 -2.45
C TYR A 12 3.91 -13.90 -1.62
N LEU A 13 4.25 -12.76 -2.23
CA LEU A 13 4.89 -11.63 -1.54
C LEU A 13 3.90 -10.52 -1.16
N ILE A 14 2.62 -10.63 -1.51
CA ILE A 14 1.60 -9.63 -1.13
C ILE A 14 1.56 -9.41 0.40
N PRO A 15 1.56 -10.46 1.26
CA PRO A 15 1.55 -10.25 2.71
C PRO A 15 2.77 -9.46 3.21
N GLN A 16 3.96 -9.72 2.65
CA GLN A 16 5.20 -9.03 3.02
C GLN A 16 5.16 -7.57 2.58
N ALA A 17 4.84 -7.31 1.31
CA ALA A 17 4.75 -5.96 0.78
C ALA A 17 3.71 -5.12 1.55
N LEU A 18 2.57 -5.73 1.91
CA LEU A 18 1.56 -5.06 2.72
C LEU A 18 2.05 -4.78 4.14
N SER A 19 2.78 -5.71 4.77
CA SER A 19 3.38 -5.50 6.10
C SER A 19 4.30 -4.28 6.11
N ASP A 20 5.13 -4.11 5.08
CA ASP A 20 6.05 -2.98 4.99
C ASP A 20 5.31 -1.64 4.84
N VAL A 21 4.22 -1.63 4.09
CA VAL A 21 3.35 -0.46 3.93
C VAL A 21 2.62 -0.13 5.23
N ILE A 22 2.09 -1.13 5.94
CA ILE A 22 1.44 -0.95 7.24
C ILE A 22 2.41 -0.42 8.28
N LYS A 23 3.64 -0.95 8.35
CA LYS A 23 4.67 -0.42 9.26
C LYS A 23 5.01 1.04 8.97
N LYS A 24 4.96 1.45 7.70
CA LYS A 24 5.32 2.79 7.28
C LYS A 24 4.22 3.83 7.49
N TYR A 25 2.96 3.48 7.22
CA TYR A 25 1.85 4.44 7.24
C TYR A 25 0.82 4.16 8.35
N GLY A 26 0.78 2.96 8.91
CA GLY A 26 -0.11 2.59 10.01
C GLY A 26 -1.57 2.96 9.74
N ASP A 27 -2.17 3.63 10.72
CA ASP A 27 -3.57 4.08 10.70
C ASP A 27 -3.88 5.14 9.64
N ALA A 28 -2.85 5.68 8.96
CA ALA A 28 -3.03 6.60 7.83
C ALA A 28 -3.52 5.88 6.56
N ILE A 29 -3.46 4.55 6.51
CA ILE A 29 -3.93 3.76 5.38
C ILE A 29 -5.46 3.81 5.35
N ALA A 30 -6.01 4.35 4.27
CA ALA A 30 -7.45 4.43 4.05
C ALA A 30 -7.97 3.27 3.19
N GLU A 31 -7.15 2.77 2.26
CA GLU A 31 -7.58 1.75 1.31
C GLU A 31 -6.39 0.95 0.76
N VAL A 32 -6.59 -0.35 0.60
CA VAL A 32 -5.65 -1.27 -0.06
C VAL A 32 -6.39 -1.98 -1.17
N ARG A 33 -5.95 -1.79 -2.42
CA ARG A 33 -6.45 -2.51 -3.60
C ARG A 33 -5.39 -3.44 -4.14
N ILE A 34 -5.77 -4.68 -4.41
CA ILE A 34 -4.93 -5.67 -5.05
C ILE A 34 -5.58 -6.03 -6.39
N LYS A 35 -4.85 -5.80 -7.49
CA LYS A 35 -5.33 -6.11 -8.84
C LYS A 35 -4.39 -7.08 -9.52
N ARG A 36 -4.90 -8.23 -9.98
CA ARG A 36 -4.13 -9.14 -10.82
C ARG A 36 -3.84 -8.49 -12.18
N THR A 37 -2.61 -8.59 -12.65
CA THR A 37 -2.21 -8.09 -13.98
C THR A 37 -2.16 -9.25 -14.99
N PHE A 38 -1.09 -10.03 -14.96
CA PHE A 38 -0.89 -11.21 -15.81
C PHE A 38 -0.11 -12.28 -15.05
N GLY A 39 -0.35 -13.56 -15.34
CA GLY A 39 0.29 -14.67 -14.62
C GLY A 39 0.01 -14.62 -13.12
N HIS A 40 1.08 -14.66 -12.31
CA HIS A 40 1.05 -14.57 -10.84
C HIS A 40 1.47 -13.20 -10.29
N SER A 41 1.48 -12.17 -11.14
CA SER A 41 1.82 -10.78 -10.78
C SER A 41 0.57 -9.97 -10.40
N PHE A 42 0.72 -9.12 -9.40
CA PHE A 42 -0.34 -8.31 -8.81
C PHE A 42 0.16 -6.90 -8.57
N VAL A 43 -0.68 -5.93 -8.93
CA VAL A 43 -0.46 -4.54 -8.57
C VAL A 43 -1.12 -4.27 -7.23
N LEU A 44 -0.31 -3.90 -6.24
CA LEU A 44 -0.74 -3.39 -4.94
C LEU A 44 -0.86 -1.87 -5.02
N GLN A 45 -2.07 -1.34 -4.83
CA GLN A 45 -2.34 0.09 -4.73
C GLN A 45 -2.75 0.43 -3.30
N VAL A 46 -1.96 1.25 -2.61
CA VAL A 46 -2.30 1.69 -1.24
C VAL A 46 -2.52 3.18 -1.21
N LYS A 47 -3.72 3.56 -0.78
CA LYS A 47 -4.10 4.95 -0.54
C LYS A 47 -3.93 5.25 0.95
N TYR A 48 -3.10 6.24 1.25
CA TYR A 48 -2.92 6.73 2.61
C TYR A 48 -3.09 8.24 2.64
N ASP A 49 -3.67 8.73 3.73
CA ASP A 49 -3.77 10.16 3.98
C ASP A 49 -2.54 10.59 4.77
N THR A 50 -1.71 11.47 4.21
CA THR A 50 -0.70 12.12 5.02
C THR A 50 -1.45 13.05 5.98
N ARG A 51 -1.77 12.58 7.19
CA ARG A 51 -1.96 13.52 8.31
C ARG A 51 -0.70 14.36 8.27
N SER A 52 -0.87 15.63 7.89
CA SER A 52 0.20 16.62 7.95
C SER A 52 0.86 16.41 9.29
N ASP A 53 2.17 16.22 9.25
CA ASP A 53 3.06 16.37 10.37
C ASP A 53 2.58 17.61 11.17
N ARG A 54 1.83 17.35 12.23
CA ARG A 54 1.46 18.31 13.26
C ARG A 54 2.07 17.73 14.51
N SER A 55 3.40 17.76 14.50
CA SER A 55 4.19 17.97 15.69
C SER A 55 4.01 19.46 16.05
N ASP A 56 3.16 19.75 17.03
CA ASP A 56 3.22 20.94 17.89
C ASP A 56 3.05 20.43 19.33
#